data_AF-A0A3B7MLP0-F1
#
_entry.id   AF-A0A3B7MLP0-F1
#
_cell.length_a   1.000
_cell.length_b   1.000
_cell.length_c   1.000
_cell.angle_alpha   90.00
_cell.angle_beta   90.00
_cell.angle_gamma   90.00
#
_symmetry.space_group_name_H-M   'P 1'
#
loop_
_entity.id
_entity.type
_entity.pdbx_description
1 polymer ?
#
loop_
_entity_poly.entity_id
_entity_poly.type
_entity_poly.pdbx_seq_one_letter_code
_entity_poly.pdbx_strand_id
1 'polypeptide(L)'
;MFILRGQRKIRIKRYTETQQCCPNCKTFDLQVNVYKDYFHLFFIPFFPTGVKSSSMYCYHCSSFIRFDSLQHEYEKKTRIPFWLYSGLLLVGCLIVTIVVAANIDAKEERIFVQHPQAGDVYTIRDDKGGKLRYFFLKVNSIQGDSVFTLHSNLEYSRYISKPQSKDFFVEDEELVFTKAELLQMLDKGEISSVKR
;
A
#
# COMPACT_ATOMS: atom_id res chain seq x y z
N MET A 1 13.02 -25.05 -2.16
CA MET A 1 12.71 -23.83 -1.37
C MET A 1 12.83 -22.63 -2.30
N PHE A 2 11.70 -22.04 -2.73
CA PHE A 2 11.74 -20.85 -3.58
C PHE A 2 12.11 -19.66 -2.71
N ILE A 3 13.35 -19.18 -2.83
CA ILE A 3 13.79 -17.98 -2.14
C ILE A 3 13.20 -16.78 -2.89
N LEU A 4 12.10 -16.24 -2.35
CA LEU A 4 11.33 -15.15 -2.96
C LEU A 4 11.99 -13.78 -2.78
N ARG A 5 13.02 -13.67 -1.93
CA ARG A 5 13.74 -12.42 -1.64
C ARG A 5 15.24 -12.57 -1.86
N GLY A 6 15.92 -11.56 -2.38
CA GLY A 6 17.37 -11.64 -2.54
C GLY A 6 17.98 -10.47 -3.26
N GLN A 7 19.29 -10.53 -3.44
CA GLN A 7 20.05 -9.61 -4.30
C GLN A 7 20.37 -10.31 -5.62
N ARG A 8 20.21 -9.58 -6.72
CA ARG A 8 20.59 -10.06 -8.05
C ARG A 8 21.38 -8.98 -8.78
N LYS A 9 22.29 -9.43 -9.63
CA LYS A 9 23.07 -8.58 -10.53
C LYS A 9 22.43 -8.58 -11.91
N ILE A 10 22.23 -7.40 -12.48
CA ILE A 10 21.72 -7.26 -13.85
C ILE A 10 22.60 -6.35 -14.68
N ARG A 11 22.74 -6.66 -15.97
CA ARG A 11 23.35 -5.76 -16.95
C ARG A 11 22.36 -4.64 -17.27
N ILE A 12 22.72 -3.41 -16.91
CA ILE A 12 21.88 -2.22 -17.13
C ILE A 12 22.15 -1.56 -18.48
N LYS A 13 23.37 -1.68 -19.01
CA LYS A 13 23.74 -1.11 -20.31
C LYS A 13 24.93 -1.84 -20.93
N ARG A 14 25.00 -1.80 -22.26
CA ARG A 14 26.12 -2.24 -23.07
C ARG A 14 26.59 -1.05 -23.92
N TYR A 15 27.91 -0.89 -24.02
CA TYR A 15 28.59 0.07 -24.89
C TYR A 15 29.61 -0.67 -25.75
N THR A 16 29.95 -0.04 -26.87
CA THR A 16 31.11 -0.40 -27.69
C THR A 16 32.10 0.76 -27.59
N GLU A 17 33.30 0.47 -27.12
CA GLU A 17 34.43 1.38 -27.10
C GLU A 17 35.31 1.10 -28.31
N THR A 18 35.77 2.15 -29.00
CA THR A 18 36.59 2.05 -30.21
C THR A 18 37.85 2.93 -30.15
N GLN A 19 38.06 3.70 -29.07
CA GLN A 19 39.23 4.56 -28.91
C GLN A 19 40.44 3.82 -28.32
N GLN A 20 40.19 2.74 -27.58
CA GLN A 20 41.23 1.94 -26.95
C GLN A 20 41.46 0.65 -27.72
N CYS A 21 42.72 0.29 -27.87
CA CYS A 21 43.13 -0.90 -28.60
C CYS A 21 43.24 -2.11 -27.66
N CYS A 22 42.81 -3.28 -28.12
CA CYS A 22 42.97 -4.52 -27.37
C CYS A 22 44.46 -4.89 -27.25
N PRO A 23 45.00 -5.11 -26.03
CA PRO A 23 46.40 -5.49 -25.84
C PRO A 23 46.76 -6.86 -26.43
N ASN A 24 45.78 -7.74 -26.67
CA ASN A 24 46.00 -9.09 -27.17
C ASN A 24 46.00 -9.18 -28.71
N CYS A 25 44.93 -8.70 -29.36
CA CYS A 25 44.75 -8.82 -30.82
C CYS A 25 44.85 -7.50 -31.59
N LYS A 26 45.12 -6.38 -30.89
CA LYS A 26 45.28 -5.04 -31.48
C LYS A 26 44.07 -4.50 -32.25
N THR A 27 42.87 -5.03 -32.01
CA THR A 27 41.61 -4.51 -32.57
C THR A 27 41.00 -3.45 -31.64
N PHE A 28 40.21 -2.54 -32.21
CA PHE A 28 39.56 -1.47 -31.44
C PHE A 28 38.19 -1.85 -30.88
N ASP A 29 37.56 -2.95 -31.32
CA ASP A 29 36.21 -3.31 -30.88
C ASP A 29 36.19 -3.91 -29.47
N LEU A 30 36.03 -3.04 -28.47
CA LEU A 30 35.90 -3.42 -27.06
C LEU A 30 34.44 -3.29 -26.62
N GLN A 31 33.90 -4.34 -25.99
CA GLN A 31 32.57 -4.31 -25.42
C GLN A 31 32.63 -3.99 -23.92
N VAL A 32 31.90 -2.97 -23.49
CA VAL A 32 31.76 -2.59 -22.08
C VAL A 32 30.35 -2.94 -21.61
N ASN A 33 30.24 -3.84 -20.64
CA ASN A 33 28.98 -4.18 -20.00
C ASN A 33 28.94 -3.57 -18.60
N VAL A 34 27.93 -2.75 -18.33
CA VAL A 34 27.73 -2.13 -17.01
C VAL A 34 26.62 -2.85 -16.28
N TYR A 35 26.89 -3.19 -15.03
CA TYR A 35 26.03 -3.97 -14.16
C TYR A 35 25.64 -3.18 -12.92
N LYS A 36 24.49 -3.56 -12.36
CA LYS A 36 24.00 -3.04 -11.11
C LYS A 36 23.35 -4.16 -10.32
N ASP A 37 23.63 -4.18 -9.02
CA ASP A 37 22.93 -5.05 -8.09
C ASP A 37 21.62 -4.41 -7.66
N TYR A 38 20.61 -5.22 -7.42
CA TYR A 38 19.32 -4.76 -6.91
C TYR A 38 18.74 -5.78 -5.95
N PHE A 39 18.00 -5.26 -4.96
CA PHE A 39 17.19 -6.08 -4.09
C PHE A 39 15.85 -6.38 -4.77
N HIS A 40 15.41 -7.63 -4.67
CA HIS A 40 14.11 -8.07 -5.19
C HIS A 40 13.31 -8.81 -4.13
N LEU A 41 11.99 -8.73 -4.28
CA LEU A 41 11.01 -9.50 -3.52
C LEU A 41 9.96 -10.01 -4.51
N PHE A 42 9.64 -11.30 -4.48
CA PHE A 42 8.81 -12.01 -5.47
C PHE A 42 9.23 -11.75 -6.92
N PHE A 43 10.55 -11.76 -7.20
CA PHE A 43 11.15 -11.43 -8.50
C PHE A 43 10.95 -9.97 -8.97
N ILE A 44 10.28 -9.13 -8.19
CA ILE A 44 10.09 -7.70 -8.47
C ILE A 44 11.26 -6.91 -7.88
N PRO A 45 11.97 -6.09 -8.67
CA PRO A 45 12.98 -5.16 -8.16
C PRO A 45 12.40 -4.11 -7.23
N PHE A 46 12.96 -3.95 -6.03
CA PHE A 46 12.51 -2.96 -5.06
C PHE A 46 13.38 -1.71 -5.06
N PHE A 47 14.70 -1.90 -5.04
CA PHE A 47 15.66 -0.79 -5.15
C PHE A 47 17.04 -1.30 -5.60
N PRO A 48 17.81 -0.46 -6.31
CA PRO A 48 19.21 -0.73 -6.62
C PRO A 48 20.08 -0.74 -5.35
N THR A 49 21.06 -1.63 -5.29
CA THR A 49 22.00 -1.80 -4.17
C THR A 49 23.46 -1.71 -4.64
N GLY A 50 24.39 -1.51 -3.70
CA GLY A 50 25.84 -1.52 -3.98
C GLY A 50 26.33 -0.40 -4.92
N VAL A 51 27.55 -0.55 -5.43
CA VAL A 51 28.10 0.30 -6.49
C VAL A 51 27.81 -0.29 -7.87
N LYS A 52 27.94 0.50 -8.94
CA LYS A 52 27.92 -0.08 -10.30
C LYS A 52 29.24 -0.81 -10.51
N SER A 53 29.22 -1.83 -11.35
CA SER A 53 30.44 -2.53 -11.79
C SER A 53 30.41 -2.69 -13.28
N SER A 54 31.56 -2.58 -13.92
CA SER A 54 31.70 -2.79 -15.35
C SER A 54 32.67 -3.92 -15.67
N SER A 55 32.40 -4.64 -16.74
CA SER A 55 33.32 -5.63 -17.29
C SER A 55 33.57 -5.30 -18.75
N MET A 56 34.84 -5.34 -19.16
CA MET A 56 35.24 -5.08 -20.53
C MET A 56 35.92 -6.30 -21.13
N TYR A 57 35.58 -6.60 -22.38
CA TYR A 57 36.25 -7.65 -23.15
C TYR A 57 36.35 -7.26 -24.62
N CYS A 58 37.33 -7.83 -25.31
CA CYS A 58 37.45 -7.67 -26.75
C CYS A 58 36.41 -8.51 -27.49
N TYR A 59 35.74 -7.95 -28.50
CA TYR A 59 34.76 -8.67 -29.29
C TYR A 59 35.40 -9.79 -30.16
N HIS A 60 36.64 -9.59 -30.61
CA HIS A 60 37.33 -10.50 -31.53
C HIS A 60 37.99 -11.68 -30.83
N CYS A 61 38.80 -11.42 -29.80
CA CYS A 61 39.53 -12.49 -29.10
C CYS A 61 38.94 -12.88 -27.75
N SER A 62 37.83 -12.26 -27.33
CA SER A 62 37.15 -12.51 -26.04
C SER A 62 38.03 -12.32 -24.80
N SER A 63 39.21 -11.70 -24.94
CA SER A 63 40.09 -11.46 -23.80
C SER A 63 39.47 -10.42 -22.86
N PHE A 64 39.48 -10.70 -21.56
CA PHE A 64 39.11 -9.73 -20.52
C PHE A 64 40.11 -8.58 -20.48
N ILE A 65 39.60 -7.36 -20.54
CA ILE A 65 40.41 -6.14 -20.54
C ILE A 65 40.11 -5.35 -19.26
N ARG A 66 41.16 -4.85 -18.62
CA ARG A 66 41.05 -4.03 -17.41
C ARG A 66 41.64 -2.65 -17.67
N PHE A 67 40.76 -1.67 -17.81
CA PHE A 67 41.08 -0.25 -17.85
C PHE A 67 40.27 0.46 -16.76
N ASP A 68 40.81 0.54 -15.54
CA ASP A 68 40.04 0.98 -14.36
C ASP A 68 39.46 2.40 -14.53
N SER A 69 40.22 3.33 -15.14
CA SER A 69 39.75 4.70 -15.40
C SER A 69 38.55 4.75 -16.35
N LEU A 70 38.63 4.01 -17.46
CA LEU A 70 37.59 3.95 -18.48
C LEU A 70 36.34 3.20 -17.98
N GLN A 71 36.54 2.10 -17.26
CA GLN A 71 35.48 1.36 -16.58
C GLN A 71 34.68 2.27 -15.63
N HIS A 72 35.39 3.06 -14.82
CA HIS A 72 34.77 4.00 -13.90
C HIS A 72 34.03 5.15 -14.61
N GLU A 73 34.52 5.60 -15.76
CA GLU A 73 33.83 6.59 -16.61
C GLU A 73 32.48 6.05 -17.09
N TYR A 74 32.45 4.82 -17.63
CA TYR A 74 31.22 4.19 -18.09
C TYR A 74 30.23 3.92 -16.94
N GLU A 75 30.71 3.55 -15.75
CA GLU A 75 29.89 3.41 -14.55
C GLU A 75 29.23 4.73 -14.15
N LYS A 76 29.98 5.84 -14.15
CA LYS A 76 29.45 7.18 -13.86
C LYS A 76 28.43 7.62 -14.91
N LYS A 77 28.74 7.43 -16.19
CA LYS A 77 27.89 7.81 -17.32
C LYS A 77 26.56 7.05 -17.37
N THR A 78 26.56 5.78 -16.95
CA THR A 78 25.37 4.93 -17.06
C THR A 78 24.33 5.28 -15.99
N ARG A 79 23.12 5.69 -16.39
CA ARG A 79 22.02 5.92 -15.43
C ARG A 79 21.40 4.60 -14.96
N ILE A 80 20.91 4.60 -13.73
CA ILE A 80 20.19 3.46 -13.17
C ILE A 80 18.77 3.44 -13.79
N PRO A 81 18.32 2.31 -14.37
CA PRO A 81 16.97 2.22 -14.93
C PRO A 81 15.88 2.39 -13.86
N PHE A 82 14.83 3.16 -14.17
CA PHE A 82 13.74 3.47 -13.22
C PHE A 82 12.96 2.22 -12.79
N TRP A 83 12.86 1.20 -13.65
CA TRP A 83 12.11 -0.03 -13.36
C TRP A 83 12.72 -0.85 -12.21
N LEU A 84 13.97 -0.56 -11.81
CA LEU A 84 14.58 -1.14 -10.60
C LEU A 84 13.91 -0.67 -9.28
N TYR A 85 13.03 0.33 -9.35
CA TYR A 85 12.22 0.83 -8.24
C TYR A 85 10.74 0.42 -8.33
N SER A 86 10.40 -0.53 -9.21
CA SER A 86 9.01 -0.96 -9.45
C SER A 86 8.30 -1.45 -8.18
N GLY A 87 8.99 -2.18 -7.31
CA GLY A 87 8.44 -2.63 -6.03
C GLY A 87 8.06 -1.48 -5.11
N LEU A 88 8.88 -0.42 -5.04
CA LEU A 88 8.57 0.77 -4.25
C LEU A 88 7.37 1.54 -4.82
N LEU A 89 7.28 1.63 -6.15
CA LEU A 89 6.13 2.22 -6.82
C LEU A 89 4.84 1.46 -6.49
N LEU A 90 4.87 0.13 -6.54
CA LEU A 90 3.72 -0.71 -6.20
C LEU A 90 3.27 -0.52 -4.75
N VAL A 91 4.21 -0.47 -3.81
CA VAL A 91 3.90 -0.18 -2.40
C VAL A 91 3.29 1.20 -2.24
N GLY A 92 3.85 2.22 -2.92
CA GLY A 92 3.30 3.57 -2.93
C GLY A 92 1.86 3.61 -3.44
N CYS A 93 1.58 2.96 -4.57
CA CYS A 93 0.23 2.84 -5.12
C CYS A 93 -0.73 2.17 -4.14
N LEU A 94 -0.33 1.07 -3.50
CA LEU A 94 -1.15 0.35 -2.53
C LEU A 94 -1.52 1.25 -1.33
N ILE A 95 -0.55 1.98 -0.79
CA ILE A 95 -0.77 2.91 0.33
C ILE A 95 -1.76 4.00 -0.11
N VAL A 96 -1.58 4.60 -1.28
CA VAL A 96 -2.49 5.63 -1.81
C VAL A 96 -3.90 5.07 -1.95
N THR A 97 -4.07 3.87 -2.50
CA THR A 97 -5.40 3.24 -2.63
C THR A 97 -6.07 3.02 -1.28
N ILE A 98 -5.34 2.52 -0.28
CA ILE A 98 -5.87 2.31 1.07
C ILE A 98 -6.32 3.63 1.70
N VAL A 99 -5.49 4.67 1.59
CA VAL A 99 -5.81 6.00 2.14
C VAL A 99 -7.02 6.60 1.43
N VAL A 100 -7.07 6.54 0.10
CA VAL A 100 -8.21 7.06 -0.68
C VAL A 100 -9.50 6.32 -0.33
N ALA A 101 -9.47 4.99 -0.26
CA ALA A 101 -10.63 4.19 0.13
C ALA A 101 -11.12 4.57 1.54
N ALA A 102 -10.21 4.67 2.52
CA ALA A 102 -10.56 5.07 3.88
C ALA A 102 -11.18 6.48 3.97
N ASN A 103 -10.70 7.42 3.15
CA ASN A 103 -11.27 8.77 3.10
C ASN A 103 -12.65 8.81 2.43
N ILE A 104 -12.89 7.97 1.42
CA ILE A 104 -14.20 7.81 0.79
C ILE A 104 -15.19 7.25 1.82
N ASP A 105 -14.84 6.15 2.49
CA ASP A 105 -15.68 5.53 3.52
C ASP A 105 -16.04 6.53 4.63
N ALA A 106 -15.05 7.24 5.17
CA ALA A 106 -15.28 8.25 6.21
C ALA A 106 -16.21 9.39 5.77
N LYS A 107 -16.12 9.79 4.49
CA LYS A 107 -16.99 10.81 3.91
C LYS A 107 -18.43 10.29 3.77
N GLU A 108 -18.60 9.07 3.28
CA GLU A 108 -19.92 8.43 3.16
C GLU A 108 -20.58 8.25 4.53
N GLU A 109 -19.84 7.75 5.52
CA GLU A 109 -20.33 7.59 6.89
C GLU A 109 -20.79 8.91 7.50
N ARG A 110 -20.01 9.99 7.31
CA ARG A 110 -20.42 11.33 7.76
C ARG A 110 -21.70 11.80 7.06
N ILE A 111 -21.87 11.52 5.77
CA ILE A 111 -23.08 11.86 5.02
C ILE A 111 -24.30 11.09 5.56
N PHE A 112 -24.13 9.80 5.86
CA PHE A 112 -25.20 8.96 6.42
C PHE A 112 -25.61 9.42 7.82
N VAL A 113 -24.65 9.79 8.66
CA VAL A 113 -24.94 10.34 9.99
C VAL A 113 -25.64 11.71 9.92
N GLN A 114 -25.25 12.57 8.97
CA GLN A 114 -25.91 13.88 8.79
C GLN A 114 -27.33 13.76 8.22
N HIS A 115 -27.57 12.74 7.40
CA HIS A 115 -28.84 12.48 6.73
C HIS A 115 -29.29 11.05 7.02
N PRO A 116 -29.65 10.75 8.30
CA PRO A 116 -30.04 9.40 8.69
C PRO A 116 -31.29 8.97 7.90
N GLN A 117 -31.39 7.68 7.61
CA GLN A 117 -32.55 7.07 6.96
C GLN A 117 -33.00 5.84 7.75
N ALA A 118 -34.31 5.56 7.71
CA ALA A 118 -34.84 4.33 8.28
C ALA A 118 -34.16 3.12 7.62
N GLY A 119 -33.64 2.21 8.43
CA GLY A 119 -32.85 1.06 7.98
C GLY A 119 -31.34 1.21 8.15
N ASP A 120 -30.81 2.43 8.32
CA ASP A 120 -29.37 2.63 8.58
C ASP A 120 -28.93 1.88 9.84
N VAL A 121 -27.76 1.23 9.79
CA VAL A 121 -27.17 0.47 10.89
C VAL A 121 -25.85 1.10 11.30
N TYR A 122 -25.81 1.64 12.51
CA TYR A 122 -24.62 2.19 13.16
C TYR A 122 -23.91 1.12 13.96
N THR A 123 -22.60 1.04 13.83
CA THR A 123 -21.74 0.24 14.71
C THR A 123 -21.22 1.14 15.81
N ILE A 124 -21.66 0.90 17.04
CA ILE A 124 -21.27 1.68 18.21
C ILE A 124 -20.09 1.01 18.89
N ARG A 125 -19.10 1.80 19.27
CA ARG A 125 -17.97 1.44 20.11
C ARG A 125 -18.19 2.07 21.48
N ASP A 126 -18.27 1.21 22.49
CA ASP A 126 -18.35 1.62 23.89
C ASP A 126 -17.10 1.14 24.63
N ASP A 127 -16.42 2.05 25.33
CA ASP A 127 -15.22 1.77 26.12
C ASP A 127 -15.45 2.06 27.62
N LYS A 128 -16.71 2.01 28.07
CA LYS A 128 -17.06 2.21 29.48
C LYS A 128 -16.46 1.10 30.36
N GLY A 129 -15.76 1.54 31.41
CA GLY A 129 -15.25 0.64 32.46
C GLY A 129 -14.04 -0.20 32.06
N GLY A 130 -13.27 0.23 31.05
CA GLY A 130 -12.05 -0.46 30.61
C GLY A 130 -12.31 -1.76 29.85
N LYS A 131 -13.55 -1.98 29.41
CA LYS A 131 -13.95 -3.10 28.55
C LYS A 131 -14.49 -2.55 27.25
N LEU A 132 -13.72 -2.72 26.19
CA LEU A 132 -14.13 -2.38 24.83
C LEU A 132 -15.25 -3.30 24.35
N ARG A 133 -16.36 -2.71 23.92
CA ARG A 133 -17.53 -3.41 23.40
C ARG A 133 -18.02 -2.74 22.12
N TYR A 134 -18.64 -3.56 21.29
CA TYR A 134 -19.28 -3.14 20.06
C TYR A 134 -20.70 -3.69 20.00
N PHE A 135 -21.64 -2.85 19.58
CA PHE A 135 -23.02 -3.26 19.34
C PHE A 135 -23.59 -2.45 18.17
N PHE A 136 -24.77 -2.82 17.70
CA PHE A 136 -25.40 -2.14 16.57
C PHE A 136 -26.61 -1.31 17.03
N LEU A 137 -26.81 -0.17 16.39
CA LEU A 137 -28.05 0.60 16.44
C LEU A 137 -28.64 0.66 15.04
N LYS A 138 -29.89 0.25 14.88
CA LYS A 138 -30.63 0.38 13.62
C LYS A 138 -31.62 1.52 13.71
N VAL A 139 -31.62 2.42 12.75
CA VAL A 139 -32.63 3.49 12.66
C VAL A 139 -33.98 2.88 12.30
N ASN A 140 -34.96 3.06 13.19
CA ASN A 140 -36.34 2.64 12.99
C ASN A 140 -37.14 3.72 12.26
N SER A 141 -37.14 4.95 12.81
CA SER A 141 -37.88 6.08 12.25
C SER A 141 -37.21 7.42 12.58
N ILE A 142 -37.59 8.46 11.84
CA ILE A 142 -37.06 9.82 12.01
C ILE A 142 -38.25 10.79 12.05
N GLN A 143 -38.30 11.64 13.07
CA GLN A 143 -39.34 12.67 13.22
C GLN A 143 -38.66 14.02 13.51
N GLY A 144 -38.62 14.89 12.49
CA GLY A 144 -37.94 16.17 12.59
C GLY A 144 -36.43 16.01 12.81
N ASP A 145 -35.96 16.38 14.00
CA ASP A 145 -34.56 16.24 14.43
C ASP A 145 -34.27 14.96 15.24
N SER A 146 -35.33 14.28 15.70
CA SER A 146 -35.22 13.07 16.49
C SER A 146 -35.11 11.82 15.60
N VAL A 147 -34.15 10.97 15.93
CA VAL A 147 -33.85 9.69 15.28
C VAL A 147 -34.10 8.58 16.30
N PHE A 148 -35.09 7.73 16.00
CA PHE A 148 -35.46 6.59 16.83
C PHE A 148 -34.69 5.37 16.36
N THR A 149 -33.96 4.72 17.28
CA THR A 149 -33.06 3.61 16.98
C THR A 149 -33.34 2.41 17.87
N LEU A 150 -33.13 1.20 17.34
CA LEU A 150 -33.24 -0.06 18.06
C LEU A 150 -31.83 -0.61 18.25
N HIS A 151 -31.51 -1.09 19.44
CA HIS A 151 -30.22 -1.71 19.71
C HIS A 151 -30.21 -3.20 19.38
N SER A 152 -29.04 -3.75 19.05
CA SER A 152 -28.86 -5.18 18.89
C SER A 152 -28.98 -5.90 20.24
N ASN A 153 -29.47 -7.12 20.19
CA ASN A 153 -29.53 -8.02 21.34
C ASN A 153 -28.14 -8.52 21.81
N LEU A 154 -27.12 -8.49 20.93
CA LEU A 154 -25.76 -8.92 21.24
C LEU A 154 -24.78 -7.76 21.32
N GLU A 155 -23.76 -7.95 22.16
CA GLU A 155 -22.55 -7.13 22.26
C GLU A 155 -21.32 -7.98 21.89
N TYR A 156 -20.31 -7.34 21.31
CA TYR A 156 -19.09 -7.97 20.82
C TYR A 156 -17.85 -7.37 21.48
N SER A 157 -16.87 -8.20 21.83
CA SER A 157 -15.57 -7.74 22.37
C SER A 157 -14.58 -7.24 21.30
N ARG A 158 -14.98 -7.28 20.02
CA ARG A 158 -14.17 -6.87 18.87
C ARG A 158 -15.05 -6.22 17.83
N TYR A 159 -14.45 -5.40 16.96
CA TYR A 159 -15.16 -4.82 15.84
C TYR A 159 -15.72 -5.90 14.91
N ILE A 160 -17.00 -5.77 14.56
CA ILE A 160 -17.70 -6.59 13.59
C ILE A 160 -18.37 -5.64 12.59
N SER A 161 -18.15 -5.86 11.29
CA SER A 161 -18.58 -4.92 10.25
C SER A 161 -20.08 -4.98 9.93
N LYS A 162 -20.76 -6.09 10.25
CA LYS A 162 -22.18 -6.32 9.96
C LYS A 162 -22.83 -7.21 11.02
N PRO A 163 -24.13 -7.04 11.30
CA PRO A 163 -24.88 -7.97 12.15
C PRO A 163 -24.78 -9.42 11.67
N GLN A 164 -24.64 -10.35 12.61
CA GLN A 164 -24.61 -11.79 12.35
C GLN A 164 -26.02 -12.36 12.16
N SER A 165 -26.15 -13.57 11.64
CA SER A 165 -27.46 -14.21 11.42
C SER A 165 -28.28 -14.44 12.70
N LYS A 166 -27.64 -14.41 13.87
CA LYS A 166 -28.29 -14.52 15.18
C LYS A 166 -28.58 -13.16 15.84
N ASP A 167 -28.09 -12.07 15.25
CA ASP A 167 -28.40 -10.73 15.72
C ASP A 167 -29.82 -10.37 15.32
N PHE A 168 -30.55 -9.79 16.28
CA PHE A 168 -31.80 -9.11 16.03
C PHE A 168 -31.83 -7.80 16.80
N PHE A 169 -32.68 -6.90 16.34
CA PHE A 169 -32.88 -5.60 16.98
C PHE A 169 -34.07 -5.69 17.93
N VAL A 170 -33.90 -5.21 19.16
CA VAL A 170 -34.91 -5.26 20.21
C VAL A 170 -35.96 -4.19 19.92
N GLU A 171 -37.19 -4.58 19.61
CA GLU A 171 -38.25 -3.66 19.11
C GLU A 171 -38.96 -2.87 20.22
N ASP A 172 -38.90 -3.33 21.46
CA ASP A 172 -39.54 -2.72 22.63
C ASP A 172 -38.65 -1.70 23.36
N GLU A 173 -37.38 -1.58 22.96
CA GLU A 173 -36.40 -0.64 23.53
C GLU A 173 -35.90 0.36 22.47
N GLU A 174 -36.64 1.46 22.29
CA GLU A 174 -36.23 2.56 21.42
C GLU A 174 -35.29 3.54 22.14
N LEU A 175 -34.13 3.77 21.54
CA LEU A 175 -33.20 4.81 21.93
C LEU A 175 -33.35 6.01 20.98
N VAL A 176 -33.52 7.20 21.57
CA VAL A 176 -33.72 8.44 20.83
C VAL A 176 -32.45 9.27 20.84
N PHE A 177 -32.02 9.69 19.66
CA PHE A 177 -30.91 10.61 19.47
C PHE A 177 -31.33 11.79 18.60
N THR A 178 -30.72 12.94 18.78
CA THR A 178 -30.77 14.05 17.82
C THR A 178 -29.75 13.83 16.70
N LYS A 179 -29.96 14.45 15.54
CA LYS A 179 -28.95 14.42 14.46
C LYS A 179 -27.62 15.02 14.91
N ALA A 180 -27.66 16.04 15.76
CA ALA A 180 -26.48 16.66 16.33
C ALA A 180 -25.72 15.71 17.27
N GLU A 181 -26.43 14.93 18.10
CA GLU A 181 -25.82 13.92 18.97
C GLU A 181 -25.16 12.82 18.15
N LEU A 182 -25.82 12.29 17.11
CA LEU A 182 -25.21 11.28 16.24
C LEU A 182 -23.93 11.80 15.58
N LEU A 183 -23.93 13.06 15.12
CA LEU A 183 -22.73 13.68 14.57
C LEU A 183 -21.62 13.82 15.62
N GLN A 184 -21.97 14.20 16.85
CA GLN A 184 -21.03 14.28 17.95
C GLN A 184 -20.45 12.91 18.32
N MET A 185 -21.27 11.85 18.30
CA MET A 185 -20.84 10.47 18.54
C MET A 185 -19.87 10.00 17.44
N LEU A 186 -20.11 10.37 16.18
CA LEU A 186 -19.17 10.13 15.10
C LEU A 186 -17.85 10.87 15.31
N ASP A 187 -17.91 12.17 15.62
CA ASP A 187 -16.71 13.00 15.83
C ASP A 187 -15.89 12.56 17.06
N LYS A 188 -16.53 11.95 18.07
CA LYS A 188 -15.86 11.32 19.23
C LYS A 188 -15.31 9.92 18.95
N GLY A 189 -15.66 9.31 17.82
CA GLY A 189 -15.30 7.93 17.49
C GLY A 189 -16.12 6.85 18.23
N GLU A 190 -17.28 7.23 18.78
CA GLU A 190 -18.26 6.30 19.35
C GLU A 190 -19.02 5.57 18.24
N ILE A 191 -19.33 6.24 17.13
CA ILE A 191 -19.77 5.56 15.90
C ILE A 191 -18.53 5.16 15.10
N SER A 192 -18.30 3.84 14.99
CA SER A 192 -17.14 3.29 14.27
C SER A 192 -17.40 3.06 12.79
N SER A 193 -18.66 2.84 12.40
CA SER A 193 -19.05 2.74 10.99
C SER A 193 -20.56 2.84 10.83
N VAL A 194 -21.00 3.23 9.64
CA VAL A 194 -22.42 3.27 9.26
C VAL A 194 -22.63 2.46 7.99
N LYS A 195 -23.67 1.62 7.97
CA LYS A 195 -24.10 0.89 6.79
C LYS A 195 -25.54 1.23 6.46
N ARG A 196 -25.79 1.49 5.19
CA ARG A 196 -27.09 1.72 4.58
C ARG A 196 -27.43 0.57 3.66
#